data_AF-A0A8S1EXX9-F1
#
_entry.id   AF-A0A8S1EXX9-F1
#
_cell.length_a   1.000
_cell.length_b   1.000
_cell.length_c   1.000
_cell.angle_alpha   90.00
_cell.angle_beta   90.00
_cell.angle_gamma   90.00
#
_symmetry.space_group_name_H-M   'P 1'
#
loop_
_entity.id
_entity.type
_entity.pdbx_description
1 polymer ?
#
loop_
_entity_poly.entity_id
_entity_poly.type
_entity_poly.pdbx_seq_one_letter_code
_entity_poly.pdbx_strand_id
1 'polypeptide(L)'
;MCETWYEVRNEILIVWEGVLVIYNDREFHFFKIVDGDFYELIEFIDNIQKVDSEGYWECAEIRGQLDNSFKFLCHSTCDSHALHIFEPWIGQIVELTARFDPNPLRNWDARRIENRIQKWRDVVERLCWQNGNIQFDDNMLS
;
A
#
# COMPACT_ATOMS: atom_id res chain seq x y z
N MET A 1 17.11 15.38 5.03
CA MET A 1 15.82 15.39 5.78
C MET A 1 15.61 13.96 6.23
N CYS A 2 15.29 13.72 7.51
CA CYS A 2 14.91 12.39 7.95
C CYS A 2 13.52 12.14 7.37
N GLU A 3 13.43 11.39 6.27
CA GLU A 3 12.14 11.05 5.66
C GLU A 3 11.42 10.13 6.63
N THR A 4 10.41 10.64 7.32
CA THR A 4 9.60 9.87 8.25
C THR A 4 8.86 8.76 7.49
N TRP A 5 8.85 7.55 8.04
CA TRP A 5 8.23 6.37 7.40
C TRP A 5 6.77 6.21 7.80
N TYR A 6 6.44 6.65 9.01
CA TYR A 6 5.10 6.67 9.57
C TYR A 6 4.96 7.83 10.56
N GLU A 7 3.73 8.10 10.98
CA GLU A 7 3.42 8.89 12.18
C GLU A 7 2.24 8.26 12.92
N VAL A 8 2.07 8.61 14.20
CA VAL A 8 0.93 8.15 15.00
C VAL A 8 0.06 9.36 15.39
N ARG A 9 -1.21 9.32 15.00
CA ARG A 9 -2.21 10.36 15.30
C ARG A 9 -3.46 9.71 15.88
N ASN A 10 -3.82 10.03 17.12
CA ASN A 10 -5.04 9.53 17.77
C ASN A 10 -5.22 8.00 17.64
N GLU A 11 -4.18 7.22 17.98
CA GLU A 11 -4.19 5.74 17.92
C GLU A 11 -4.29 5.16 16.49
N ILE A 12 -4.11 6.00 15.47
CA ILE A 12 -3.99 5.60 14.07
C ILE A 12 -2.53 5.72 13.65
N LEU A 13 -1.98 4.64 13.11
CA LEU A 13 -0.67 4.62 12.48
C LEU A 13 -0.81 5.00 10.99
N ILE A 14 -0.32 6.18 10.64
CA ILE A 14 -0.35 6.71 9.27
C ILE A 14 0.98 6.38 8.60
N VAL A 15 0.91 5.58 7.53
CA VAL A 15 2.05 5.16 6.70
C VAL A 15 2.23 6.16 5.56
N TRP A 16 3.47 6.62 5.35
CA TRP A 16 3.78 7.57 4.28
C TRP A 16 3.95 6.89 2.92
N GLU A 17 3.90 7.69 1.86
CA GLU A 17 4.13 7.23 0.49
C GLU A 17 5.49 6.51 0.35
N GLY A 18 5.48 5.41 -0.42
CA GLY A 18 6.66 4.62 -0.70
C GLY A 18 7.02 3.63 0.41
N VAL A 19 6.24 3.57 1.49
CA VAL A 19 6.46 2.65 2.60
C VAL A 19 5.46 1.49 2.52
N LEU A 20 5.97 0.28 2.69
CA LEU A 20 5.19 -0.91 2.99
C LEU A 20 5.29 -1.16 4.50
N VAL A 21 4.16 -1.32 5.17
CA VAL A 21 4.13 -1.86 6.53
C VAL A 21 3.50 -3.25 6.51
N ILE A 22 4.15 -4.21 7.16
CA ILE A 22 3.63 -5.54 7.47
C ILE A 22 3.53 -5.64 8.98
N TYR A 23 2.35 -5.95 9.51
CA TYR A 23 2.10 -5.79 10.93
C TYR A 23 1.10 -6.80 11.50
N ASN A 24 1.19 -6.97 12.81
CA ASN A 24 0.17 -7.58 13.64
C ASN A 24 -0.26 -6.57 14.73
N ASP A 25 -0.91 -7.03 15.80
CA ASP A 25 -1.45 -6.13 16.84
C ASP A 25 -0.37 -5.36 17.64
N ARG A 26 0.92 -5.73 17.55
CA ARG A 26 2.00 -5.11 18.34
C ARG A 26 3.29 -4.84 17.57
N GLU A 27 3.57 -5.65 16.57
CA GLU A 27 4.82 -5.62 15.82
C GLU A 27 4.57 -5.08 14.42
N PHE A 28 5.36 -4.08 14.04
CA PHE A 28 5.26 -3.37 12.76
C PHE A 28 6.61 -3.42 12.06
N HIS A 29 6.66 -4.08 10.90
CA HIS A 29 7.80 -4.11 10.00
C HIS A 29 7.56 -3.10 8.89
N PHE A 30 8.34 -2.04 8.87
CA PHE A 30 8.33 -1.05 7.83
C PHE A 30 9.43 -1.34 6.83
N PHE A 31 9.08 -1.18 5.57
CA PHE A 31 9.95 -1.43 4.43
C PHE A 31 9.93 -0.22 3.50
N LYS A 32 11.10 0.15 3.01
CA LYS A 32 11.26 1.25 2.05
C LYS A 32 12.43 0.97 1.13
N ILE A 33 12.28 1.34 -0.14
CA ILE A 33 13.35 1.30 -1.12
C ILE A 33 13.93 2.70 -1.27
N VAL A 34 15.24 2.85 -1.04
CA VAL A 34 15.97 4.12 -1.21
C VAL A 34 17.19 3.85 -2.08
N ASP A 35 17.31 4.58 -3.19
CA ASP A 35 18.38 4.41 -4.18
C ASP A 35 18.55 2.96 -4.71
N GLY A 36 17.45 2.18 -4.70
CA GLY A 36 17.43 0.78 -5.13
C GLY A 36 17.76 -0.22 -4.01
N ASP A 37 18.20 0.26 -2.85
CA ASP A 37 18.46 -0.57 -1.69
C ASP A 37 17.21 -0.72 -0.82
N PHE A 38 17.05 -1.91 -0.26
CA PHE A 38 15.90 -2.28 0.54
C PHE A 38 16.22 -2.11 2.03
N TYR A 39 15.42 -1.30 2.73
CA TYR A 39 15.60 -1.00 4.14
C TYR A 39 14.42 -1.52 4.96
N GLU A 40 14.71 -2.05 6.14
CA GLU A 40 13.73 -2.51 7.12
C GLU A 40 13.87 -1.75 8.44
N LEU A 41 12.75 -1.40 9.04
CA LEU A 41 12.63 -0.87 10.39
C LEU A 41 11.56 -1.66 11.14
N ILE A 42 11.90 -2.20 12.32
CA ILE A 42 10.97 -2.95 13.16
C ILE A 42 10.64 -2.11 14.39
N GLU A 43 9.35 -1.91 14.65
CA GLU A 43 8.84 -1.12 15.77
C GLU A 43 7.81 -1.90 16.57
N PHE A 44 7.78 -1.64 17.88
CA PHE A 44 6.78 -2.16 18.80
C PHE A 44 5.95 -0.99 19.32
N ILE A 45 4.74 -0.83 18.79
CA ILE A 45 3.90 0.34 19.03
C ILE A 45 2.61 -0.11 19.72
N ASP A 46 2.42 0.33 20.96
CA ASP A 46 1.22 0.03 21.73
C ASP A 46 0.04 0.94 21.35
N ASN A 47 -1.18 0.44 21.60
CA ASN A 47 -2.45 1.18 21.46
C ASN A 47 -2.76 1.68 20.03
N ILE A 48 -2.29 0.98 18.98
CA ILE A 48 -2.74 1.25 17.62
C ILE A 48 -4.06 0.54 17.36
N GLN A 49 -5.11 1.30 17.06
CA GLN A 49 -6.42 0.76 16.69
C GLN A 49 -6.59 0.58 15.19
N LYS A 50 -5.82 1.33 14.38
CA LYS A 50 -5.94 1.34 12.92
C LYS A 50 -4.61 1.66 12.26
N VAL A 51 -4.35 1.00 11.14
CA VAL A 51 -3.29 1.36 10.20
C VAL A 51 -3.93 1.97 8.96
N ASP A 52 -3.42 3.13 8.55
CA ASP A 52 -3.96 3.94 7.46
C ASP A 52 -2.84 4.60 6.66
N SER A 53 -3.18 5.27 5.57
CA SER A 53 -2.26 6.14 4.84
C SER A 53 -2.92 7.45 4.46
N GLU A 54 -2.13 8.54 4.43
CA GLU A 54 -2.56 9.83 3.89
C GLU A 54 -2.04 9.91 2.44
N GLY A 55 -2.96 9.75 1.49
CA GLY A 55 -2.65 9.68 0.07
C GLY A 55 -3.25 10.78 -0.76
N TYR A 56 -2.60 11.10 -1.86
CA TYR A 56 -3.18 11.92 -2.92
C TYR A 56 -4.08 11.06 -3.83
N TRP A 57 -4.99 11.69 -4.57
CA TRP A 57 -5.87 11.01 -5.55
C TRP A 57 -5.12 10.21 -6.64
N GLU A 58 -3.83 10.50 -6.87
CA GLU A 58 -2.97 9.76 -7.81
C GLU A 58 -2.30 8.53 -7.17
N CYS A 59 -2.59 8.21 -5.91
CA CYS A 59 -2.01 7.07 -5.22
C CYS A 59 -2.88 5.82 -5.34
N ALA A 60 -2.27 4.66 -5.16
CA ALA A 60 -2.96 3.41 -4.89
C ALA A 60 -2.62 2.99 -3.46
N GLU A 61 -3.64 2.59 -2.72
CA GLU A 61 -3.44 2.01 -1.41
C GLU A 61 -3.65 0.50 -1.49
N ILE A 62 -2.61 -0.26 -1.21
CA ILE A 62 -2.58 -1.71 -1.35
C ILE A 62 -2.64 -2.30 0.06
N ARG A 63 -3.72 -3.01 0.37
CA ARG A 63 -3.93 -3.66 1.65
C ARG A 63 -4.17 -5.13 1.48
N GLY A 64 -3.94 -5.89 2.53
CA GLY A 64 -4.25 -7.32 2.50
C GLY A 64 -3.63 -8.07 3.66
N GLN A 65 -3.43 -9.36 3.44
CA GLN A 65 -2.94 -10.28 4.45
C GLN A 65 -1.95 -11.29 3.87
N LEU A 66 -0.97 -11.66 4.69
CA LEU A 66 -0.05 -12.77 4.44
C LEU A 66 -0.56 -14.07 5.08
N ASP A 67 -0.06 -15.22 4.64
CA ASP A 67 -0.42 -16.55 5.14
C ASP A 67 -0.16 -16.77 6.64
N ASN A 68 0.80 -16.03 7.22
CA ASN A 68 1.14 -16.02 8.64
C ASN A 68 0.23 -15.11 9.49
N SER A 69 -0.89 -14.66 8.93
CA SER A 69 -1.87 -13.75 9.54
C SER A 69 -1.44 -12.29 9.69
N PHE A 70 -0.21 -11.91 9.34
CA PHE A 70 0.17 -10.49 9.32
C PHE A 70 -0.62 -9.76 8.24
N LYS A 71 -1.04 -8.53 8.57
CA LYS A 71 -1.68 -7.62 7.63
C LYS A 71 -0.62 -6.75 6.98
N PHE A 72 -0.95 -6.16 5.84
CA PHE A 72 -0.10 -5.16 5.24
C PHE A 72 -0.86 -3.95 4.72
N LEU A 73 -0.14 -2.83 4.65
CA LEU A 73 -0.55 -1.63 3.95
C LEU A 73 0.67 -1.07 3.21
N CYS A 74 0.50 -0.78 1.92
CA CYS A 74 1.48 -0.02 1.15
C CYS A 74 0.78 1.13 0.44
N HIS A 75 1.39 2.30 0.52
CA HIS A 75 0.92 3.49 -0.18
C HIS A 75 1.89 3.81 -1.32
N SER A 76 1.44 3.76 -2.58
CA SER A 76 2.32 3.97 -3.73
C SER A 76 1.64 4.71 -4.88
N THR A 77 2.32 5.70 -5.45
CA THR A 77 1.92 6.37 -6.71
C THR A 77 2.34 5.58 -7.96
N CYS A 78 3.26 4.63 -7.79
CA CYS A 78 3.96 3.95 -8.87
C CYS A 78 3.76 2.43 -8.82
N ASP A 79 3.30 1.86 -9.94
CA ASP A 79 3.04 0.43 -10.11
C ASP A 79 4.33 -0.41 -9.99
N SER A 80 5.44 0.05 -10.58
CA SER A 80 6.71 -0.66 -10.51
C SER A 80 7.33 -0.62 -9.11
N HIS A 81 7.19 0.50 -8.39
CA HIS A 81 7.63 0.60 -6.99
C HIS A 81 6.86 -0.40 -6.11
N ALA A 82 5.52 -0.43 -6.22
CA ALA A 82 4.69 -1.37 -5.49
C ALA A 82 5.09 -2.81 -5.81
N LEU A 83 5.27 -3.16 -7.08
CA LEU A 83 5.66 -4.50 -7.44
C LEU A 83 7.02 -4.90 -6.85
N HIS A 84 8.00 -3.99 -6.88
CA HIS A 84 9.34 -4.25 -6.37
C HIS A 84 9.37 -4.38 -4.85
N ILE A 85 8.64 -3.50 -4.13
CA ILE A 85 8.57 -3.57 -2.67
C ILE A 85 7.79 -4.78 -2.18
N PHE A 86 6.97 -5.43 -3.01
CA PHE A 86 6.27 -6.66 -2.66
C PHE A 86 6.95 -7.95 -3.17
N GLU A 87 8.04 -7.84 -3.93
CA GLU A 87 8.68 -9.00 -4.59
C GLU A 87 9.09 -10.12 -3.61
N PRO A 88 9.72 -9.84 -2.44
CA PRO A 88 9.99 -10.84 -1.41
C PRO A 88 8.77 -11.55 -0.80
N TRP A 89 7.56 -11.01 -0.96
CA TRP A 89 6.32 -11.52 -0.36
C TRP A 89 5.42 -12.24 -1.36
N ILE A 90 5.83 -12.32 -2.64
CA ILE A 90 5.09 -13.07 -3.65
C ILE A 90 4.97 -14.53 -3.22
N GLY A 91 3.74 -15.05 -3.27
CA GLY A 91 3.40 -16.42 -2.83
C GLY A 91 3.00 -16.53 -1.36
N GLN A 92 3.25 -15.50 -0.54
CA GLN A 92 2.77 -15.43 0.85
C GLN A 92 1.49 -14.58 0.98
N ILE A 93 1.18 -13.73 -0.01
CA ILE A 93 -0.01 -12.88 -0.02
C ILE A 93 -1.26 -13.73 -0.30
N VAL A 94 -2.16 -13.82 0.68
CA VAL A 94 -3.40 -14.62 0.60
C VAL A 94 -4.63 -13.81 0.26
N GLU A 95 -4.59 -12.51 0.51
CA GLU A 95 -5.63 -11.54 0.17
C GLU A 95 -4.97 -10.21 -0.18
N LEU A 96 -5.45 -9.54 -1.22
CA LEU A 96 -4.97 -8.21 -1.60
C LEU A 96 -6.11 -7.39 -2.19
N THR A 97 -6.20 -6.13 -1.76
CA THR A 97 -7.04 -5.12 -2.39
C THR A 97 -6.20 -3.89 -2.70
N ALA A 98 -6.19 -3.46 -3.97
CA ALA A 98 -5.71 -2.15 -4.37
C ALA A 98 -6.90 -1.18 -4.44
N ARG A 99 -6.90 -0.19 -3.56
CA ARG A 99 -7.91 0.87 -3.47
C ARG A 99 -7.45 2.10 -4.25
N PHE A 100 -8.39 2.74 -4.96
CA PHE A 100 -8.18 3.96 -5.74
C PHE A 100 -9.22 5.02 -5.36
N ASP A 101 -8.84 6.30 -5.48
CA ASP A 101 -9.81 7.39 -5.54
C ASP A 101 -10.77 7.12 -6.72
N PRO A 102 -12.09 7.22 -6.52
CA PRO A 102 -13.10 6.84 -7.51
C PRO A 102 -13.34 7.91 -8.55
N ASN A 103 -12.76 9.10 -8.36
CA ASN A 103 -12.73 10.16 -9.35
C ASN A 103 -11.30 10.43 -9.84
N PRO A 104 -10.62 9.43 -10.45
CA PRO A 104 -9.33 9.65 -11.11
C PRO A 104 -9.48 10.55 -12.35
N LEU A 105 -10.73 10.85 -12.76
CA LEU A 105 -11.15 11.67 -13.88
C LEU A 105 -11.08 13.18 -13.61
N ARG A 106 -10.84 13.65 -12.39
CA ARG A 106 -10.84 15.12 -12.12
C ARG A 106 -9.83 15.87 -12.97
N ASN A 107 -8.73 15.23 -13.38
CA ASN A 107 -7.63 15.90 -14.10
C ASN A 107 -7.06 15.10 -15.29
N TRP A 108 -7.52 13.87 -15.56
CA TRP A 108 -6.92 12.97 -16.56
C TRP A 108 -7.93 12.56 -17.64
N ASP A 109 -7.42 12.30 -18.85
CA ASP A 109 -8.23 11.75 -19.94
C ASP A 109 -8.52 10.25 -19.75
N ALA A 110 -9.57 9.77 -20.42
CA ALA A 110 -10.04 8.39 -20.31
C ALA A 110 -8.94 7.35 -20.61
N ARG A 111 -8.07 7.60 -21.59
CA ARG A 111 -7.01 6.65 -21.97
C ARG A 111 -5.95 6.55 -20.88
N ARG A 112 -5.59 7.68 -20.27
CA ARG A 112 -4.63 7.69 -19.14
C ARG A 112 -5.16 6.92 -17.94
N ILE A 113 -6.46 7.00 -17.68
CA ILE A 113 -7.13 6.30 -16.57
C ILE A 113 -7.23 4.81 -16.84
N GLU A 114 -7.64 4.42 -18.03
CA GLU A 114 -7.69 3.01 -18.46
C GLU A 114 -6.32 2.35 -18.33
N ASN A 115 -5.26 3.01 -18.84
CA ASN A 115 -3.89 2.52 -18.71
C ASN A 115 -3.46 2.37 -17.25
N ARG A 116 -3.81 3.33 -16.39
CA ARG A 116 -3.47 3.25 -14.95
C ARG A 116 -4.17 2.07 -14.29
N ILE A 117 -5.48 1.92 -14.52
CA ILE A 117 -6.25 0.80 -13.96
C ILE A 117 -5.66 -0.53 -14.43
N GLN A 118 -5.33 -0.65 -15.72
CA GLN A 118 -4.74 -1.88 -16.25
C GLN A 118 -3.40 -2.22 -15.60
N LYS A 119 -2.49 -1.25 -15.47
CA LYS A 119 -1.20 -1.48 -14.78
C LYS A 119 -1.37 -2.00 -13.36
N TRP A 120 -2.32 -1.43 -12.63
CA TRP A 120 -2.60 -1.87 -11.27
C TRP A 120 -3.31 -3.23 -11.21
N ARG A 121 -4.12 -3.59 -12.22
CA ARG A 121 -4.62 -4.97 -12.37
C ARG A 121 -3.47 -5.93 -12.55
N ASP A 122 -2.52 -5.61 -13.41
CA ASP A 122 -1.34 -6.45 -13.64
C ASP A 122 -0.53 -6.63 -12.34
N VAL A 123 -0.39 -5.57 -11.53
CA VAL A 123 0.23 -5.66 -10.19
C VAL A 123 -0.55 -6.60 -9.27
N VAL A 124 -1.87 -6.40 -9.14
CA VAL A 124 -2.73 -7.23 -8.28
C VAL A 124 -2.69 -8.69 -8.70
N GLU A 125 -2.82 -8.97 -9.99
CA GLU A 125 -2.75 -10.34 -10.55
C GLU A 125 -1.40 -11.00 -10.29
N ARG A 126 -0.31 -10.23 -10.37
CA ARG A 126 1.05 -10.74 -10.13
C ARG A 126 1.32 -11.00 -8.64
N LEU A 127 0.77 -10.18 -7.75
CA LEU A 127 0.96 -10.30 -6.31
C LEU A 127 0.02 -11.34 -5.67
N CYS A 128 -1.24 -11.39 -6.11
CA CYS A 128 -2.27 -12.26 -5.56
C CYS A 128 -3.32 -12.64 -6.62
N TRP A 129 -2.99 -13.62 -7.47
CA TRP A 129 -3.84 -14.03 -8.60
C TRP A 129 -5.27 -14.45 -8.21
N GLN A 130 -5.44 -15.17 -7.09
CA GLN A 130 -6.73 -15.79 -6.76
C GLN A 130 -7.67 -14.87 -5.97
N ASN A 131 -7.12 -14.05 -5.07
CA ASN A 131 -7.87 -13.25 -4.10
C ASN A 131 -7.49 -11.77 -4.16
N GLY A 132 -6.97 -11.33 -5.31
CA GLY A 132 -6.66 -9.95 -5.60
C GLY A 132 -7.91 -9.19 -6.08
N ASN A 133 -8.11 -7.99 -5.56
CA ASN A 133 -9.23 -7.13 -5.93
C ASN A 133 -8.77 -5.69 -6.22
N ILE A 134 -9.51 -5.01 -7.09
CA ILE A 134 -9.41 -3.56 -7.28
C ILE A 134 -10.71 -2.91 -6.82
N GLN A 135 -10.59 -1.89 -5.99
CA GLN A 135 -11.74 -1.14 -5.48
C GLN A 135 -11.56 0.35 -5.75
N PHE A 136 -12.62 0.99 -6.24
CA PHE A 136 -12.75 2.44 -6.29
C PHE A 136 -13.55 2.87 -5.06
N ASP A 137 -12.99 3.71 -4.20
CA ASP A 137 -13.53 3.97 -2.86
C ASP A 137 -13.72 5.47 -2.60
N ASP A 138 -14.98 5.91 -2.53
CA ASP A 138 -15.39 7.32 -2.27
C ASP A 138 -14.85 7.88 -0.95
N ASN A 139 -14.36 7.02 -0.05
CA ASN A 139 -13.77 7.42 1.22
C ASN A 139 -12.23 7.54 1.16
N MET A 140 -11.59 7.27 0.02
CA MET A 140 -10.24 7.77 -0.24
C MET A 140 -10.32 9.25 -0.57
N LEU A 141 -10.74 10.04 0.41
CA LEU A 141 -10.74 11.50 0.33
C LEU A 141 -9.29 11.96 0.47
N SER A 142 -8.72 12.37 -0.65
CA SER A 142 -7.51 13.19 -0.69
C SER A 142 -7.81 14.67 -0.48
#